data_AF-A0A2B0WTW2-F1
#
_entry.id   AF-A0A2B0WTW2-F1
#
_cell.length_a   1.000
_cell.length_b   1.000
_cell.length_c   1.000
_cell.angle_alpha   90.00
_cell.angle_beta   90.00
_cell.angle_gamma   90.00
#
_symmetry.space_group_name_H-M   'P 1'
#
loop_
_entity.id
_entity.type
_entity.pdbx_description
1 polymer ?
#
loop_
_entity_poly.entity_id
_entity_poly.type
_entity_poly.pdbx_seq_one_letter_code
_entity_poly.pdbx_strand_id
1 'polypeptide(L)' 'MREEHTLGNHSWSHPNFTKLTTSQAKEEVLSTEEEIISLTGNNPTLFRPPYGECTEADFQMINELGTS' A
#
# COMPACT_ATOMS: atom_id res chain seq x y z
N MET A 1 -7.46 -28.17 -5.56
CA MET A 1 -7.02 -27.02 -6.36
C MET A 1 -6.74 -25.89 -5.39
N ARG A 2 -5.65 -25.14 -5.53
CA ARG A 2 -5.46 -23.89 -4.80
C ARG A 2 -6.22 -22.81 -5.57
N GLU A 3 -7.01 -22.01 -4.88
CA GLU A 3 -7.55 -20.77 -5.45
C GLU A 3 -6.39 -19.78 -5.56
N GLU A 4 -6.12 -19.27 -6.76
CA GLU A 4 -5.14 -18.21 -6.96
C GLU A 4 -5.83 -16.86 -6.81
N HIS A 5 -5.67 -16.27 -5.63
CA HIS A 5 -6.11 -14.92 -5.34
C HIS A 5 -4.90 -13.97 -5.35
N THR A 6 -5.08 -12.78 -5.91
CA THR A 6 -4.06 -11.74 -5.86
C THR A 6 -4.13 -11.01 -4.52
N LEU A 7 -2.98 -10.82 -3.88
CA LEU A 7 -2.83 -10.05 -2.66
C LEU A 7 -2.32 -8.64 -3.00
N GLY A 8 -2.95 -7.62 -2.41
CA GLY A 8 -2.57 -6.22 -2.58
C GLY A 8 -2.55 -5.49 -1.24
N ASN A 9 -1.91 -4.33 -1.21
CA ASN A 9 -1.77 -3.48 -0.05
C ASN A 9 -2.95 -2.47 0.05
N HIS A 10 -3.49 -2.30 1.26
CA HIS A 10 -4.57 -1.36 1.54
C HIS A 10 -4.28 -0.45 2.73
N SER A 11 -3.01 -0.09 2.96
CA SER A 11 -2.47 0.60 4.14
C SER A 11 -2.60 -0.18 5.44
N TRP A 12 -1.95 0.33 6.48
CA TRP A 12 -1.82 -0.37 7.76
C TRP A 12 -3.04 -0.14 8.65
N SER A 13 -3.41 1.13 8.84
CA SER A 13 -4.47 1.55 9.77
C SER A 13 -5.73 2.05 9.07
N HIS A 14 -5.79 1.97 7.74
CA HIS A 14 -6.87 2.50 6.91
C HIS A 14 -7.14 4.02 7.11
N PRO A 15 -6.11 4.89 7.12
CA PRO A 15 -6.30 6.33 7.28
C PRO A 15 -6.78 6.99 5.98
N ASN A 16 -7.33 8.20 6.07
CA ASN A 16 -7.55 9.01 4.87
C ASN A 16 -6.23 9.68 4.44
N PHE A 17 -5.67 9.25 3.30
CA PHE A 17 -4.37 9.71 2.80
C PHE A 17 -4.34 11.21 2.49
N THR A 18 -5.47 11.82 2.14
CA THR A 18 -5.56 13.28 1.89
C THR A 18 -5.32 14.13 3.14
N LYS A 19 -5.31 13.51 4.33
CA LYS A 19 -5.06 14.17 5.62
C LYS A 19 -3.66 13.89 6.17
N LEU A 20 -2.86 13.10 5.48
CA LEU A 20 -1.52 12.72 5.91
C LEU A 20 -0.47 13.59 5.22
N THR A 21 0.71 13.67 5.84
CA THR A 21 1.92 14.02 5.11
C THR A 21 2.37 12.82 4.27
N THR A 22 3.06 13.06 3.16
CA THR A 22 3.57 11.98 2.29
C THR A 22 4.47 10.99 3.04
N SER A 23 5.23 11.45 4.06
CA SER A 23 6.02 10.57 4.91
C SER A 23 5.15 9.62 5.76
N GLN A 24 4.04 10.09 6.29
CA GLN A 24 3.09 9.25 7.04
C GLN A 24 2.36 8.27 6.11
N ALA A 25 1.97 8.72 4.91
CA ALA A 25 1.40 7.84 3.89
C ALA A 25 2.37 6.74 3.47
N LYS A 26 3.68 7.07 3.37
CA LYS A 26 4.73 6.11 3.08
C LYS A 26 4.90 5.07 4.18
N GLU A 27 4.85 5.48 5.45
CA GLU A 27 4.90 4.57 6.59
C GLU A 27 3.75 3.56 6.57
N GLU A 28 2.52 4.05 6.31
CA GLU A 28 1.32 3.21 6.17
C GLU A 28 1.44 2.16 5.08
N VAL A 29 2.03 2.53 3.93
CA VAL A 29 2.27 1.59 2.82
C VAL A 29 3.34 0.58 3.24
N LEU A 30 4.52 1.04 3.65
CA LEU A 30 5.68 0.18 3.93
C LEU A 30 5.44 -0.80 5.07
N SER A 31 4.79 -0.39 6.16
CA SER A 31 4.47 -1.30 7.27
C SER A 31 3.58 -2.47 6.82
N THR A 32 2.68 -2.22 5.89
CA THR A 32 1.81 -3.26 5.33
C THR A 32 2.55 -4.14 4.33
N GLU A 33 3.42 -3.57 3.49
CA GLU A 33 4.25 -4.35 2.57
C GLU A 33 5.18 -5.29 3.33
N GLU A 34 5.83 -4.81 4.38
CA GLU A 34 6.72 -5.62 5.22
C GLU A 34 6.00 -6.83 5.80
N GLU A 35 4.80 -6.65 6.33
CA GLU A 35 4.00 -7.75 6.88
C GLU A 35 3.54 -8.73 5.79
N ILE A 36 3.12 -8.24 4.62
CA ILE A 36 2.76 -9.10 3.48
C ILE A 36 3.95 -9.94 3.04
N ILE A 37 5.14 -9.35 2.94
CA ILE A 37 6.37 -10.05 2.55
C ILE A 37 6.75 -11.08 3.62
N SER A 38 6.67 -10.71 4.90
CA SER A 38 6.95 -11.60 6.04
C SER A 38 6.06 -12.85 6.02
N LEU A 39 4.76 -12.69 5.73
CA LEU A 39 3.79 -13.79 5.75
C LEU A 39 3.79 -14.63 4.47
N THR A 40 4.07 -14.03 3.32
CA THR A 40 3.85 -14.67 2.02
C THR A 40 5.12 -14.92 1.22
N GLY A 41 6.22 -14.22 1.54
CA GLY A 41 7.46 -14.21 0.76
C GLY A 41 7.36 -13.45 -0.57
N ASN A 42 6.25 -12.76 -0.84
CA ASN A 42 6.02 -12.05 -2.10
C ASN A 42 5.84 -10.55 -1.85
N ASN A 43 6.39 -9.72 -2.75
CA ASN A 43 6.13 -8.28 -2.75
C ASN A 43 4.73 -8.02 -3.34
N PRO A 44 3.86 -7.28 -2.64
CA PRO A 44 2.62 -6.80 -3.24
C PRO A 44 2.98 -5.77 -4.33
N THR A 45 2.30 -5.82 -5.47
CA THR A 45 2.46 -4.84 -6.57
C THR A 45 1.23 -3.97 -6.77
N LEU A 46 0.12 -4.35 -6.12
CA LEU A 46 -1.14 -3.61 -6.15
C LEU A 46 -1.31 -2.83 -4.86
N PHE A 47 -1.62 -1.54 -4.97
CA PHE A 47 -2.07 -0.74 -3.85
C PHE A 47 -3.41 -0.09 -4.15
N ARG A 48 -4.27 -0.05 -3.14
CA ARG A 48 -5.48 0.75 -3.17
C ARG A 48 -5.46 1.68 -1.97
N PRO A 49 -5.57 3.00 -2.12
CA PRO A 49 -5.69 3.87 -0.96
C PRO A 49 -7.05 3.64 -0.26
N PRO A 50 -7.11 3.70 1.07
CA PRO A 50 -8.36 3.81 1.81
C PRO A 50 -9.25 4.91 1.22
N TYR A 51 -10.55 4.66 1.15
CA TYR A 51 -11.54 5.56 0.55
C TYR A 51 -11.35 5.85 -0.95
N GLY A 52 -10.32 5.29 -1.60
CA GLY A 52 -10.02 5.55 -3.01
C GLY A 52 -9.41 6.94 -3.27
N GLU A 53 -8.95 7.63 -2.21
CA GLU A 53 -8.44 8.99 -2.28
C GLU A 53 -6.98 9.05 -1.82
N CYS A 54 -6.14 9.73 -2.60
CA CYS A 54 -4.77 10.07 -2.23
C CYS A 54 -4.37 11.37 -2.94
N THR A 55 -3.30 12.02 -2.50
CA THR A 55 -2.77 13.19 -3.20
C THR A 55 -1.88 12.76 -4.37
N GLU A 56 -1.62 13.67 -5.31
CA GLU A 56 -0.66 13.42 -6.41
C GLU A 56 0.74 13.05 -5.89
N ALA A 57 1.17 13.68 -4.78
CA ALA A 57 2.45 13.37 -4.16
C ALA A 57 2.47 11.94 -3.59
N ASP A 58 1.36 11.49 -2.99
CA ASP A 58 1.25 10.11 -2.50
C ASP A 58 1.25 9.13 -3.67
N PHE A 59 0.53 9.44 -4.75
CA PHE A 59 0.50 8.60 -5.95
C PHE A 59 1.88 8.43 -6.57
N GLN A 60 2.65 9.51 -6.71
CA GLN A 60 4.04 9.44 -7.21
C GLN A 60 4.91 8.61 -6.27
N MET A 61 4.82 8.85 -4.96
CA MET A 61 5.54 8.10 -3.95
C MET A 61 5.23 6.59 -3.99
N ILE A 62 3.95 6.22 -4.12
CA ILE A 62 3.52 4.83 -4.22
C ILE A 62 4.12 4.16 -5.46
N ASN A 63 4.06 4.82 -6.63
CA ASN A 63 4.67 4.30 -7.85
C ASN A 63 6.20 4.13 -7.74
N GLU A 64 6.89 5.04 -7.03
CA GLU A 64 8.33 4.93 -6.76
C GLU A 64 8.69 3.72 -5.87
N LEU A 65 7.76 3.26 -5.03
CA LEU A 65 7.92 2.02 -4.24
C LEU A 65 7.77 0.75 -5.08
N GLY A 66 7.37 0.85 -6.36
CA GLY A 66 7.15 -0.30 -7.24
C GLY A 66 5.77 -0.93 -7.07
N THR A 67 4.87 -0.22 -6.41
CA THR A 67 3.48 -0.63 -6.17
C THR A 67 2.58 0.40 -6.85
N SER A 68 1.48 -0.04 -7.49
CA SER A 68 0.60 0.82 -8.31
C SER A 68 -0.88 0.65 -7.99
#